data_AF-A0A2V3IE11-F1
#
_entry.id   AF-A0A2V3IE11-F1
#
_cell.length_a   1.000
_cell.length_b   1.000
_cell.length_c   1.000
_cell.angle_alpha   90.00
_cell.angle_beta   90.00
_cell.angle_gamma   90.00
#
_symmetry.space_group_name_H-M   'P 1'
#
loop_
_entity.id
_entity.type
_entity.pdbx_description
1 polymer ?
#
loop_
_entity_poly.entity_id
_entity_poly.type
_entity_poly.pdbx_seq_one_letter_code
_entity_poly.pdbx_strand_id
1 'polypeptide(L)'
;MECAGWTWKNCSKALQGIMIGKEGQPSVRMEVICPLDLWIWSFQFALPGAMNDFNILEVSNYFTRVLFGDFPPVSRTFTIFREVFNWFYYLMDGIYPNWKVFAKSISSACDRRSKLYTSRQEGISKCIERGFSVLFRRFKLLFIASGFWSLEKMKWLATACVCMHNMIVGIRGVSY
;
A
#
# COMPACT_ATOMS: atom_id res chain seq x y z
N MET A 1 -2.91 4.03 2.31
CA MET A 1 -2.25 3.13 1.35
C MET A 1 -0.79 3.45 1.45
N GLU A 2 0.07 2.44 1.34
CA GLU A 2 1.49 2.64 1.56
C GLU A 2 2.31 1.84 0.54
N CYS A 3 3.48 2.36 0.19
CA CYS A 3 4.39 1.72 -0.76
C CYS A 3 5.74 1.50 -0.11
N ALA A 4 6.31 0.32 -0.33
CA ALA A 4 7.65 -0.01 0.15
C ALA A 4 8.51 -0.57 -0.98
N GLY A 5 9.82 -0.35 -0.92
CA GLY A 5 10.79 -0.72 -1.95
C GLY A 5 11.92 -1.57 -1.41
N TRP A 6 12.45 -2.47 -2.25
CA TRP A 6 13.59 -3.34 -1.92
C TRP A 6 14.51 -3.53 -3.12
N THR A 7 15.81 -3.60 -2.86
CA THR A 7 16.82 -3.89 -3.87
C THR A 7 16.59 -5.26 -4.53
N TRP A 8 16.60 -5.27 -5.85
CA TRP A 8 16.56 -6.46 -6.69
C TRP A 8 17.98 -6.81 -7.15
N LYS A 9 18.63 -7.71 -6.41
CA LYS A 9 20.05 -8.07 -6.64
C LYS A 9 20.29 -8.74 -8.00
N ASN A 10 19.36 -9.58 -8.43
CA ASN A 10 19.46 -10.36 -9.66
C ASN A 10 18.67 -9.73 -10.83
N CYS A 11 18.57 -8.40 -10.85
CA CYS A 11 17.90 -7.69 -11.94
C CYS A 11 18.65 -7.91 -13.25
N SER A 12 17.94 -8.48 -14.24
CA SER A 12 18.48 -8.70 -15.58
C SER A 12 18.90 -7.38 -16.23
N LYS A 13 20.00 -7.37 -17.00
CA LYS A 13 20.50 -6.17 -17.69
C LYS A 13 19.44 -5.48 -18.56
N ALA A 14 18.55 -6.25 -19.18
CA ALA A 14 17.46 -5.73 -20.00
C ALA A 14 16.45 -4.87 -19.22
N LEU A 15 16.28 -5.13 -17.93
CA LEU A 15 15.33 -4.42 -17.07
C LEU A 15 16.02 -3.36 -16.17
N GLN A 16 17.35 -3.40 -16.02
CA GLN A 16 18.07 -2.49 -15.12
C GLN A 16 17.74 -1.02 -15.37
N GLY A 17 17.69 -0.57 -16.63
CA GLY A 17 17.45 0.83 -16.97
C GLY A 17 16.16 1.40 -16.37
N ILE A 18 15.06 0.63 -16.36
CA ILE A 18 13.77 1.07 -15.81
C ILE A 18 13.63 0.78 -14.31
N MET A 19 14.41 -0.16 -13.77
CA MET A 19 14.30 -0.62 -12.38
C MET A 19 15.22 0.11 -11.41
N ILE A 20 16.21 0.87 -11.89
CA ILE A 20 17.11 1.64 -11.03
C ILE A 20 16.30 2.68 -10.25
N GLY A 21 16.26 2.50 -8.93
CA GLY A 21 15.63 3.46 -8.04
C GLY A 21 16.55 4.61 -7.67
N LYS A 22 16.08 5.46 -6.76
CA LYS A 22 16.80 6.63 -6.24
C LYS A 22 18.22 6.31 -5.71
N GLU A 23 18.43 5.11 -5.20
CA GLU A 23 19.71 4.66 -4.61
C GLU A 23 20.72 4.15 -5.65
N GLY A 24 20.43 4.28 -6.95
CA GLY A 24 21.34 3.85 -8.01
C GLY A 24 21.41 2.33 -8.21
N GLN A 25 20.59 1.57 -7.48
CA GLN A 25 20.47 0.11 -7.60
C GLN A 25 19.10 -0.27 -8.14
N PRO A 26 19.00 -1.37 -8.93
CA PRO A 26 17.71 -1.91 -9.32
C PRO A 26 16.89 -2.27 -8.08
N SER A 27 15.65 -1.81 -8.01
CA SER A 27 14.74 -2.12 -6.93
C SER A 27 13.32 -2.38 -7.43
N VAL A 28 12.56 -3.12 -6.64
CA VAL A 28 11.14 -3.39 -6.85
C VAL A 28 10.34 -2.73 -5.74
N ARG A 29 9.16 -2.21 -6.06
CA ARG A 29 8.22 -1.66 -5.09
C ARG A 29 6.96 -2.52 -4.99
N MET A 30 6.33 -2.44 -3.83
CA MET A 30 5.03 -3.03 -3.54
C MET A 30 4.11 -1.96 -2.98
N GLU A 31 2.94 -1.83 -3.58
CA GLU A 31 1.82 -1.06 -3.05
C GLU A 31 0.93 -2.00 -2.21
N VAL A 32 0.46 -1.52 -1.06
CA VAL A 32 -0.51 -2.22 -0.22
C VAL A 32 -1.62 -1.29 0.26
N ILE A 33 -2.86 -1.79 0.20
CA ILE A 33 -4.04 -1.18 0.81
C ILE A 33 -4.55 -2.11 1.91
N CYS A 34 -4.46 -1.62 3.14
CA CYS A 34 -4.72 -2.39 4.34
C CYS A 34 -5.29 -1.48 5.44
N PRO A 35 -6.31 -1.91 6.22
CA PRO A 35 -6.78 -1.22 7.41
C PRO A 35 -5.85 -1.50 8.60
N LEU A 36 -6.23 -0.95 9.76
CA LEU A 36 -5.54 -1.15 11.03
C LEU A 36 -5.49 -2.62 11.50
N ASP A 37 -6.43 -3.45 11.03
CA ASP A 37 -6.56 -4.88 11.35
C ASP A 37 -5.57 -5.79 10.61
N LEU A 38 -4.71 -5.20 9.76
CA LEU A 38 -3.71 -5.89 8.95
C LEU A 38 -4.27 -6.73 7.79
N TRP A 39 -5.57 -6.67 7.50
CA TRP A 39 -6.13 -7.35 6.32
C TRP A 39 -5.74 -6.64 5.03
N ILE A 40 -5.07 -7.33 4.10
CA ILE A 40 -4.67 -6.73 2.83
C ILE A 40 -5.85 -6.83 1.84
N TRP A 41 -6.49 -5.70 1.53
CA TRP A 41 -7.58 -5.63 0.56
C TRP A 41 -7.10 -5.67 -0.88
N SER A 42 -5.96 -5.04 -1.13
CA SER A 42 -5.34 -4.99 -2.45
C SER A 42 -3.84 -4.78 -2.30
N PHE A 43 -3.09 -5.33 -3.25
CA PHE A 43 -1.65 -5.11 -3.36
C PHE A 43 -1.22 -5.17 -4.82
N GLN A 44 -0.11 -4.50 -5.13
CA GLN A 44 0.55 -4.57 -6.44
C GLN A 44 2.05 -4.73 -6.23
N PHE A 45 2.63 -5.84 -6.69
CA PHE A 45 4.05 -6.16 -6.50
C PHE A 45 4.84 -6.01 -7.81
N ALA A 46 6.16 -5.82 -7.66
CA ALA A 46 7.12 -5.69 -8.76
C ALA A 46 6.89 -4.43 -9.62
N LEU A 47 6.55 -3.33 -8.95
CA LEU A 47 6.61 -2.00 -9.53
C LEU A 47 8.08 -1.55 -9.68
N PRO A 48 8.44 -0.78 -10.71
CA PRO A 48 9.80 -0.25 -10.85
C PRO A 48 10.26 0.60 -9.66
N GLY A 49 11.51 0.40 -9.25
CA GLY A 49 12.16 1.15 -8.17
C GLY A 49 12.26 2.65 -8.40
N ALA A 50 12.27 3.06 -9.67
CA ALA A 50 12.26 4.46 -10.08
C ALA A 50 10.94 5.18 -9.78
N MET A 51 9.83 4.45 -9.61
CA MET A 51 8.54 5.05 -9.31
C MET A 51 8.50 5.54 -7.86
N ASN A 52 8.12 6.79 -7.68
CA ASN A 52 7.75 7.32 -6.37
C ASN A 52 6.26 7.01 -6.08
N ASP A 53 5.79 7.39 -4.90
CA ASP A 53 4.44 7.08 -4.45
C ASP A 53 3.35 7.74 -5.32
N PHE A 54 3.66 8.90 -5.91
CA PHE A 54 2.77 9.58 -6.87
C PHE A 54 2.63 8.79 -8.18
N ASN A 55 3.75 8.37 -8.77
CA ASN A 55 3.73 7.60 -10.03
C ASN A 55 3.08 6.23 -9.83
N ILE A 56 3.24 5.63 -8.63
CA ILE A 56 2.56 4.37 -8.30
C ILE A 56 1.05 4.55 -8.28
N LEU A 57 0.55 5.68 -7.79
CA LEU A 57 -0.88 5.96 -7.79
C LEU A 57 -1.46 5.95 -9.22
N GLU A 58 -0.74 6.50 -10.20
CA GLU A 58 -1.18 6.55 -11.61
C GLU A 58 -1.25 5.17 -12.26
N VAL A 59 -0.41 4.22 -11.84
CA VAL A 59 -0.38 2.84 -12.36
C VAL A 59 -1.01 1.81 -11.42
N SER A 60 -1.64 2.28 -10.34
CA SER A 60 -2.30 1.43 -9.36
C SER A 60 -3.58 0.85 -9.97
N ASN A 61 -3.61 -0.47 -10.16
CA ASN A 61 -4.80 -1.16 -10.63
C ASN A 61 -6.00 -0.94 -9.70
N TYR A 62 -5.73 -0.77 -8.41
CA TYR A 62 -6.77 -0.52 -7.43
C TYR A 62 -7.40 0.85 -7.62
N PHE A 63 -6.59 1.91 -7.68
CA PHE A 63 -7.13 3.25 -7.85
C PHE A 63 -7.72 3.47 -9.23
N THR A 64 -7.21 2.79 -10.25
CA THR A 64 -7.86 2.72 -11.58
C THR A 64 -9.31 2.24 -11.45
N ARG A 65 -9.55 1.14 -10.72
CA ARG A 65 -10.92 0.63 -10.46
C ARG A 65 -11.77 1.58 -9.62
N VAL A 66 -11.17 2.26 -8.65
CA VAL A 66 -11.88 3.27 -7.84
C VAL A 66 -12.33 4.45 -8.71
N LEU A 67 -11.47 4.93 -9.61
CA LEU A 67 -11.76 6.04 -10.51
C LEU A 67 -12.84 5.69 -11.54
N PHE A 68 -12.85 4.45 -12.04
CA PHE A 68 -13.89 3.96 -12.94
C PHE A 68 -15.20 3.59 -12.25
N GLY A 69 -15.25 3.62 -10.91
CA GLY A 69 -16.45 3.27 -10.14
C GLY A 69 -16.67 1.76 -9.95
N ASP A 70 -15.71 0.92 -10.35
CA ASP A 70 -15.75 -0.54 -10.16
C ASP A 70 -15.46 -0.97 -8.72
N PHE A 71 -14.87 -0.06 -7.92
CA PHE A 71 -14.54 -0.30 -6.53
C PHE A 71 -14.85 0.94 -5.66
N PRO A 72 -15.41 0.76 -4.44
CA PRO A 72 -15.84 -0.50 -3.85
C PRO A 72 -17.08 -1.07 -4.55
N PRO A 73 -17.31 -2.39 -4.49
CA PRO A 73 -18.50 -3.03 -5.06
C PRO A 73 -19.74 -2.70 -4.21
N VAL A 74 -20.08 -1.41 -4.14
CA VAL A 74 -21.34 -0.70 -3.84
C VAL A 74 -22.28 -1.21 -2.73
N SER A 75 -21.96 -2.24 -1.94
CA SER A 75 -22.89 -2.82 -0.96
C SER A 75 -22.71 -2.32 0.48
N ARG A 76 -21.68 -1.51 0.75
CA ARG A 76 -21.44 -0.96 2.10
C ARG A 76 -21.59 0.54 2.10
N THR A 77 -22.73 0.99 2.62
CA THR A 77 -22.96 2.40 2.96
C THR A 77 -22.69 2.63 4.44
N PHE A 78 -22.06 3.74 4.80
CA PHE A 78 -21.94 4.19 6.18
C PHE A 78 -22.38 5.65 6.30
N THR A 79 -22.82 6.06 7.50
CA THR A 79 -23.31 7.42 7.72
C THR A 79 -22.35 8.17 8.65
N ILE A 80 -21.86 9.34 8.21
CA ILE A 80 -21.11 10.28 9.04
C ILE A 80 -21.87 11.60 9.05
N PHE A 81 -22.21 12.12 10.23
CA PHE A 81 -22.94 13.40 10.38
C PHE A 81 -24.18 13.53 9.47
N ARG A 82 -24.95 12.44 9.28
CA ARG A 82 -26.15 12.33 8.41
C ARG A 82 -25.87 12.26 6.90
N GLU A 83 -24.62 12.32 6.47
CA GLU A 83 -24.25 12.04 5.09
C GLU A 83 -23.99 10.56 4.90
N VAL A 84 -24.58 9.97 3.86
CA VAL A 84 -24.39 8.57 3.49
C VAL A 84 -23.25 8.48 2.49
N PHE A 85 -22.24 7.69 2.84
CA PHE A 85 -21.07 7.43 2.01
C PHE A 85 -21.15 6.03 1.45
N ASN A 86 -20.87 5.88 0.16
CA ASN A 86 -20.75 4.62 -0.55
C ASN A 86 -19.32 4.37 -1.07
N TRP A 87 -18.36 5.19 -0.65
CA TRP A 87 -16.94 5.07 -0.96
C TRP A 87 -16.10 5.04 0.32
N PHE A 88 -14.88 4.54 0.22
CA PHE A 88 -13.92 4.56 1.32
C PHE A 88 -13.05 5.82 1.30
N TYR A 89 -12.58 6.23 2.47
CA TYR A 89 -11.49 7.18 2.60
C TYR A 89 -10.16 6.43 2.70
N TYR A 90 -9.17 6.89 1.94
CA TYR A 90 -7.81 6.39 2.01
C TYR A 90 -6.94 7.39 2.73
N LEU A 91 -6.26 6.93 3.78
CA LEU A 91 -5.25 7.73 4.43
C LEU A 91 -4.00 7.77 3.56
N MET A 92 -3.55 8.99 3.32
CA MET A 92 -2.45 9.31 2.43
C MET A 92 -1.58 10.38 3.07
N ASP A 93 -0.30 10.37 2.75
CA ASP A 93 0.60 11.48 3.13
C ASP A 93 0.24 12.76 2.34
N GLY A 94 0.75 13.91 2.81
CA GLY A 94 0.50 15.22 2.23
C GLY A 94 0.94 15.35 0.76
N ILE A 95 1.83 14.48 0.28
CA ILE A 95 2.37 14.47 -1.10
C ILE A 95 1.35 14.04 -2.17
N TYR A 96 0.26 13.38 -1.77
CA TYR A 96 -0.76 12.89 -2.70
C TYR A 96 -1.70 14.01 -3.18
N PRO A 97 -2.29 13.89 -4.39
CA PRO A 97 -3.19 14.91 -4.93
C PRO A 97 -4.44 15.13 -4.06
N ASN A 98 -5.09 16.27 -4.22
CA ASN A 98 -6.31 16.61 -3.47
C ASN A 98 -7.55 15.91 -4.06
N TRP A 99 -7.64 14.59 -3.91
CA TRP A 99 -8.82 13.82 -4.31
C TRP A 99 -9.82 13.69 -3.16
N LYS A 100 -11.13 13.68 -3.48
CA LYS A 100 -12.21 13.56 -2.48
C LYS A 100 -12.12 12.29 -1.62
N VAL A 101 -11.51 11.24 -2.15
CA VAL A 101 -11.32 9.96 -1.48
C VAL A 101 -10.09 9.94 -0.57
N PHE A 102 -9.23 10.95 -0.61
CA PHE A 102 -8.00 11.01 0.20
C PHE A 102 -8.18 11.86 1.45
N ALA A 103 -7.95 11.23 2.59
CA ALA A 103 -7.82 11.91 3.86
C ALA A 103 -6.33 12.09 4.15
N LYS A 104 -5.85 13.34 4.01
CA LYS A 104 -4.43 13.68 4.15
C LYS A 104 -4.13 14.26 5.53
N SER A 105 -2.88 14.15 5.96
CA SER A 105 -2.33 14.93 7.07
C SER A 105 -2.26 16.41 6.69
N ILE A 106 -2.34 17.30 7.69
CA ILE A 106 -2.18 18.74 7.49
C ILE A 106 -0.70 19.08 7.71
N SER A 107 -0.02 19.51 6.65
CA SER A 107 1.44 19.77 6.64
C SER A 107 1.86 20.95 7.53
N SER A 108 1.02 21.98 7.66
CA SER A 108 1.27 23.18 8.46
C SER A 108 0.20 23.37 9.54
N ALA A 109 0.09 22.41 10.44
CA ALA A 109 -0.90 22.43 11.53
C ALA A 109 -0.52 23.46 12.62
N CYS A 110 -1.22 24.59 12.66
CA CYS A 110 -0.94 25.68 13.61
C CYS A 110 -1.77 25.57 14.90
N ASP A 111 -3.06 25.31 14.79
CA ASP A 111 -4.00 25.24 15.92
C ASP A 111 -4.03 23.85 16.58
N ARG A 112 -4.59 23.78 17.79
CA ARG A 112 -4.64 22.52 18.56
C ARG A 112 -5.41 21.40 17.84
N ARG A 113 -6.47 21.74 17.09
CA ARG A 113 -7.31 20.73 16.43
C ARG A 113 -6.59 20.16 15.21
N SER A 114 -5.98 21.00 14.37
CA SER A 114 -5.18 20.52 13.24
C SER A 114 -3.99 19.68 13.68
N LYS A 115 -3.29 20.06 14.77
CA LYS A 115 -2.19 19.26 15.32
C LYS A 115 -2.65 17.88 15.80
N LEU A 116 -3.79 17.83 16.51
CA LEU A 116 -4.36 16.55 16.97
C LEU A 116 -4.80 15.68 15.79
N TYR A 117 -5.41 16.28 14.77
CA TYR A 117 -5.80 15.57 13.55
C TYR A 117 -4.58 15.00 12.82
N THR A 118 -3.56 15.81 12.53
CA THR A 118 -2.32 15.37 11.88
C THR A 118 -1.65 14.26 12.66
N SER A 119 -1.52 14.39 13.99
CA SER A 119 -0.93 13.35 14.83
C SER A 119 -1.67 12.02 14.75
N ARG A 120 -3.01 12.05 14.70
CA ARG A 120 -3.82 10.83 14.52
C ARG A 120 -3.61 10.23 13.13
N GLN A 121 -3.57 11.03 12.07
CA GLN A 121 -3.35 10.54 10.71
C GLN A 121 -1.98 9.87 10.56
N GLU A 122 -0.91 10.53 11.02
CA GLU A 122 0.44 9.97 11.00
C GLU A 122 0.57 8.69 11.83
N GLY A 123 -0.11 8.64 12.98
CA GLY A 123 -0.17 7.44 13.82
C GLY A 123 -0.78 6.25 13.09
N ILE A 124 -1.83 6.48 12.30
CA ILE A 124 -2.45 5.43 11.49
C ILE A 124 -1.56 5.05 10.30
N SER A 125 -0.93 6.00 9.61
CA SER A 125 0.02 5.69 8.52
C SER A 125 1.16 4.77 9.01
N LYS A 126 1.72 5.04 10.20
CA LYS A 126 2.71 4.15 10.84
C LYS A 126 2.15 2.75 11.14
N CYS A 127 0.85 2.64 11.45
CA CYS A 127 0.20 1.35 11.62
C CYS A 127 0.04 0.58 10.29
N ILE A 128 -0.08 1.28 9.16
CA ILE A 128 -0.09 0.68 7.82
C ILE A 128 1.32 0.22 7.43
N GLU A 129 2.35 1.05 7.67
CA GLU A 129 3.76 0.65 7.53
C GLU A 129 4.11 -0.59 8.35
N ARG A 130 3.54 -0.70 9.57
CA ARG A 130 3.63 -1.90 10.41
C ARG A 130 3.09 -3.14 9.68
N GLY A 131 2.11 -2.99 8.81
CA GLY A 131 1.60 -4.07 7.95
C GLY A 131 2.68 -4.70 7.08
N PHE A 132 3.51 -3.89 6.42
CA PHE A 132 4.69 -4.39 5.69
C PHE A 132 5.66 -5.11 6.63
N SER A 133 5.98 -4.50 7.78
CA SER A 133 6.89 -5.11 8.75
C SER A 133 6.39 -6.48 9.23
N VAL A 134 5.09 -6.63 9.50
CA VAL A 134 4.48 -7.90 9.90
C VAL A 134 4.53 -8.91 8.75
N LEU A 135 4.17 -8.50 7.54
CA LEU A 135 4.16 -9.34 6.36
C LEU A 135 5.57 -9.89 6.07
N PHE A 136 6.58 -9.02 6.04
CA PHE A 136 7.97 -9.40 5.74
C PHE A 136 8.65 -10.18 6.88
N ARG A 137 8.34 -9.86 8.14
CA ARG A 137 8.86 -10.63 9.28
C ARG A 137 8.32 -12.05 9.28
N ARG A 138 7.04 -12.22 8.93
CA ARG A 138 6.38 -13.53 8.87
C ARG A 138 6.82 -14.33 7.65
N PHE A 139 6.86 -13.68 6.49
CA PHE A 139 7.22 -14.29 5.22
C PHE A 139 8.58 -13.78 4.75
N LYS A 140 9.65 -14.27 5.39
CA LYS A 140 11.03 -14.00 4.96
C LYS A 140 11.27 -14.34 3.47
N LEU A 141 10.43 -15.20 2.90
CA LEU A 141 10.37 -15.50 1.46
C LEU A 141 10.26 -14.23 0.58
N LEU A 142 9.61 -13.17 1.04
CA LEU A 142 9.54 -11.90 0.29
C LEU A 142 10.91 -11.24 0.11
N PHE A 143 11.84 -11.41 1.07
CA PHE A 143 13.23 -11.01 0.89
C PHE A 143 13.99 -11.93 -0.06
N ILE A 144 13.67 -13.23 -0.07
CA ILE A 144 14.28 -14.19 -1.01
C ILE A 144 13.79 -13.93 -2.43
N ALA A 145 12.54 -13.45 -2.59
CA ALA A 145 11.97 -13.12 -3.89
C ALA A 145 12.84 -12.11 -4.64
N SER A 146 13.45 -11.13 -3.96
CA SER A 146 14.38 -10.18 -4.60
C SER A 146 15.71 -10.80 -5.07
N GLY A 147 15.92 -12.09 -4.80
CA GLY A 147 16.99 -12.91 -5.37
C GLY A 147 16.57 -13.67 -6.64
N PHE A 148 15.31 -13.65 -7.08
CA PHE A 148 14.93 -14.28 -8.34
C PHE A 148 15.33 -13.43 -9.55
N TRP A 149 15.55 -14.08 -10.69
CA TRP A 149 15.81 -13.40 -11.97
C TRP A 149 14.53 -13.00 -12.71
N SER A 150 13.38 -13.59 -12.34
CA SER A 150 12.09 -13.37 -13.01
C SER A 150 11.14 -12.59 -12.11
N LEU A 151 10.68 -11.44 -12.59
CA LEU A 151 9.64 -10.64 -11.93
C LEU A 151 8.34 -11.43 -11.74
N GLU A 152 8.00 -12.28 -12.70
CA GLU A 152 6.80 -13.09 -12.65
C GLU A 152 6.84 -14.06 -11.45
N LYS A 153 7.96 -14.76 -11.25
CA LYS A 153 8.15 -15.65 -10.09
C LYS A 153 8.06 -14.89 -8.77
N MET A 154 8.57 -13.65 -8.72
CA MET A 154 8.43 -12.82 -7.53
C MET A 154 6.97 -12.46 -7.25
N LYS A 155 6.20 -12.09 -8.30
CA LYS A 155 4.78 -11.78 -8.17
C LYS A 155 3.99 -12.97 -7.66
N TRP A 156 4.24 -14.18 -8.16
CA TRP A 156 3.62 -15.41 -7.67
C TRP A 156 3.90 -15.66 -6.19
N LEU A 157 5.17 -15.53 -5.78
CA LEU A 157 5.56 -15.70 -4.38
C LEU A 157 4.94 -14.64 -3.48
N ALA A 158 4.94 -13.37 -3.90
CA ALA A 158 4.33 -12.27 -3.15
C ALA A 158 2.83 -12.48 -2.97
N THR A 159 2.15 -12.93 -4.03
CA THR A 159 0.73 -13.29 -3.99
C THR A 159 0.46 -14.39 -2.98
N ALA A 160 1.23 -15.48 -3.01
CA ALA A 160 1.10 -16.56 -2.04
C ALA A 160 1.29 -16.07 -0.59
N CYS A 161 2.28 -15.20 -0.35
CA CYS A 161 2.52 -14.62 0.98
C CYS A 161 1.35 -13.76 1.47
N VAL A 162 0.77 -12.93 0.60
CA VAL A 162 -0.39 -12.10 0.93
C VAL A 162 -1.62 -12.97 1.21
N CYS A 163 -1.88 -14.00 0.40
CA CYS A 163 -2.99 -14.94 0.63
C CYS A 163 -2.85 -15.63 1.99
N MET A 164 -1.67 -16.19 2.30
CA MET A 164 -1.41 -16.84 3.58
C MET A 164 -1.50 -15.85 4.76
N HIS A 165 -1.01 -14.61 4.58
CA HIS A 165 -1.14 -13.56 5.57
C HIS A 165 -2.61 -13.28 5.91
N ASN A 166 -3.44 -13.06 4.88
CA ASN A 166 -4.86 -12.80 5.06
C ASN A 166 -5.58 -13.99 5.70
N MET A 167 -5.24 -15.24 5.34
CA MET A 167 -5.79 -16.42 6.03
C MET A 167 -5.51 -16.39 7.54
N ILE A 168 -4.28 -16.04 7.94
CA ILE A 168 -3.90 -15.94 9.36
C ILE A 168 -4.61 -14.78 10.05
N VAL A 169 -4.71 -13.62 9.41
CA VAL A 169 -5.46 -12.47 9.94
C VAL A 169 -6.93 -12.84 10.12
N GLY A 170 -7.53 -13.53 9.15
CA GLY A 170 -8.91 -14.02 9.21
C GLY A 170 -9.14 -14.93 10.41
N ILE A 171 -8.28 -15.94 10.62
CA ILE A 171 -8.40 -16.84 11.79
C ILE A 171 -8.32 -16.07 13.12
N ARG A 172 -7.41 -15.10 13.22
CA ARG A 172 -7.26 -14.28 14.44
C ARG A 172 -8.42 -13.32 14.66
N GLY A 173 -9.03 -12.82 13.59
CA GLY A 173 -10.20 -11.94 13.64
C GLY A 173 -11.47 -12.65 14.15
N VAL A 174 -11.55 -13.98 14.06
CA VAL A 174 -12.65 -14.79 14.61
C VAL A 174 -12.52 -15.00 16.13
N SER A 175 -11.39 -14.61 16.72
CA SER A 175 -11.09 -14.81 18.16
C SER A 175 -11.39 -13.59 19.05
N TYR A 176 -12.15 -12.60 18.54
CA TYR A 176 -12.61 -11.42 19.29
C TYR A 176 -14.11 -11.21 19.12
#